data_AF-A0A5C8SGU9-F1
#
_entry.id   AF-A0A5C8SGU9-F1
#
_cell.length_a   1.000
_cell.length_b   1.000
_cell.length_c   1.000
_cell.angle_alpha   90.00
_cell.angle_beta   90.00
_cell.angle_gamma   90.00
#
_symmetry.space_group_name_H-M   'P 1'
#
loop_
_entity.id
_entity.type
_entity.pdbx_description
1 polymer ?
#
loop_
_entity_poly.entity_id
_entity_poly.type
_entity_poly.pdbx_seq_one_letter_code
_entity_poly.pdbx_strand_id
1 'polypeptide(L)'
;MTIGRRDMIGALGIGRVALCGLVLALGAAPAGAEEGNVFSNLFKYGGTTVPPSQPKELEAAYCPTVDVPEGGAALTNPPGATAAGIRSQVSLGRVARECTRRADGSISVKVGVEARVLLGPSGAAGRFDVPFTIAIKHDDKTVTTRTRRVAVVVGPGEAQGFTSMVEDDIPVPAAMSADYEIVVGLGGAPKAPTKPKPRRRAPVAAAPSQATTSEAPVEAGAAQ
;
A
#
# COMPACT_ATOMS: atom_id res chain seq x y z
N MET A 1 47.99 42.47 26.28
CA MET A 1 48.06 42.07 27.70
C MET A 1 48.36 40.57 27.72
N THR A 2 49.62 40.15 27.48
CA THR A 2 50.65 39.85 28.51
C THR A 2 50.08 38.94 29.58
N ILE A 3 50.36 37.64 29.60
CA ILE A 3 51.52 36.94 30.19
C ILE A 3 51.22 35.44 29.93
N GLY A 4 52.09 34.52 29.51
CA GLY A 4 53.54 34.46 29.56
C GLY A 4 54.00 33.34 30.51
N ARG A 5 54.67 32.31 29.94
CA ARG A 5 55.66 31.40 30.58
C ARG A 5 55.09 30.25 31.43
N ARG A 6 55.57 29.00 31.37
CA ARG A 6 56.95 28.46 31.33
C ARG A 6 56.94 27.06 30.70
N ASP A 7 57.88 26.75 29.78
CA ASP A 7 59.12 25.96 30.00
C ASP A 7 58.79 24.47 30.33
N MET A 8 59.41 23.41 29.80
CA MET A 8 60.75 23.23 29.26
C MET A 8 60.92 21.74 28.85
N ILE A 9 61.91 21.46 27.99
CA ILE A 9 62.64 20.18 27.80
C ILE A 9 61.87 19.09 27.00
N GLY A 10 62.38 18.50 25.93
CA GLY A 10 63.76 18.39 25.46
C GLY A 10 64.05 16.92 25.11
N ALA A 11 64.42 16.70 23.85
CA ALA A 11 64.79 15.47 23.17
C ALA A 11 65.56 14.38 23.95
N LEU A 12 65.23 13.10 23.68
CA LEU A 12 66.13 11.96 23.46
C LEU A 12 65.23 10.74 23.19
N GLY A 13 65.32 9.98 22.10
CA GLY A 13 66.54 9.39 21.54
C GLY A 13 66.60 7.91 21.92
N ILE A 14 66.18 7.06 20.97
CA ILE A 14 66.72 5.71 20.70
C ILE A 14 66.41 4.59 21.71
N GLY A 15 65.65 3.60 21.22
CA GLY A 15 66.04 2.18 21.37
C GLY A 15 65.37 1.38 22.48
N ARG A 16 64.40 0.55 22.10
CA ARG A 16 64.53 -0.92 22.15
C ARG A 16 63.25 -1.58 21.63
N VAL A 17 63.45 -2.41 20.61
CA VAL A 17 62.48 -3.40 20.13
C VAL A 17 62.11 -4.30 21.30
N ALA A 18 60.85 -4.26 21.70
CA ALA A 18 60.20 -5.32 22.47
C ALA A 18 58.84 -5.56 21.83
N LEU A 19 58.80 -6.55 20.94
CA LEU A 19 57.59 -7.09 20.33
C LEU A 19 56.80 -7.84 21.42
N CYS A 20 56.01 -7.12 22.19
CA CYS A 20 54.95 -7.70 23.03
C CYS A 20 53.66 -7.73 22.21
N GLY A 21 53.18 -8.94 21.91
CA GLY A 21 51.98 -9.19 21.13
C GLY A 21 50.76 -8.52 21.75
N LEU A 22 50.14 -7.63 20.98
CA LEU A 22 48.81 -7.08 21.25
C LEU A 22 47.78 -8.13 20.83
N VAL A 23 47.35 -8.93 21.81
CA VAL A 23 46.19 -9.82 21.68
C VAL A 23 44.93 -8.94 21.58
N LEU A 24 44.39 -8.84 20.36
CA LEU A 24 43.03 -8.36 20.11
C LEU A 24 42.05 -9.39 20.69
N ALA A 25 41.61 -9.16 21.94
CA ALA A 25 40.49 -9.87 22.54
C ALA A 25 39.19 -9.43 21.85
N LEU A 26 38.85 -10.12 20.76
CA LEU A 26 37.52 -10.10 20.18
C LEU A 26 36.59 -10.83 21.16
N GLY A 27 35.71 -10.08 21.82
CA GLY A 27 34.69 -10.64 22.71
C GLY A 27 33.73 -11.54 21.94
N ALA A 28 34.05 -12.83 21.90
CA ALA A 28 33.14 -13.87 21.47
C ALA A 28 32.16 -14.13 22.62
N ALA A 29 30.89 -13.82 22.40
CA ALA A 29 29.80 -14.36 23.20
C ALA A 29 29.90 -15.90 23.21
N PRO A 30 29.60 -16.58 24.33
CA PRO A 30 29.57 -18.03 24.34
C PRO A 30 28.38 -18.48 23.49
N ALA A 31 28.66 -18.83 22.23
CA ALA A 31 27.77 -19.65 21.44
C ALA A 31 27.61 -20.96 22.21
N GLY A 32 26.37 -21.28 22.60
CA GLY A 32 26.03 -22.55 23.22
C GLY A 32 26.48 -23.68 22.29
N ALA A 33 27.60 -24.31 22.64
CA ALA A 33 28.07 -25.51 21.99
C ALA A 33 27.12 -26.64 22.40
N GLU A 34 26.18 -26.95 21.52
CA GLU A 34 25.45 -28.21 21.57
C GLU A 34 26.51 -29.32 21.42
N GLU A 35 26.67 -30.18 22.43
CA GLU A 35 27.67 -31.28 22.50
C GLU A 35 27.33 -32.42 21.51
N GLY A 36 27.15 -32.10 20.24
CA GLY A 36 27.24 -33.04 19.14
C GLY A 36 28.70 -33.18 18.75
N ASN A 37 29.24 -34.40 18.87
CA ASN A 37 30.64 -34.74 18.57
C ASN A 37 31.17 -34.01 17.32
N VAL A 38 32.28 -33.26 17.45
CA VAL A 38 32.91 -32.46 16.37
C VAL A 38 33.15 -33.30 15.11
N PHE A 39 33.45 -34.60 15.28
CA PHE A 39 33.60 -35.55 14.17
C PHE A 39 32.29 -35.84 13.43
N SER A 40 31.17 -35.93 14.16
CA SER A 40 29.83 -36.11 13.59
C SER A 40 29.41 -34.88 12.79
N ASN A 41 29.71 -33.68 13.29
CA ASN A 41 29.43 -32.43 12.59
C ASN A 41 30.30 -32.27 11.33
N LEU A 42 31.58 -32.66 11.39
CA LEU A 42 32.47 -32.63 10.22
C LEU A 42 32.00 -33.58 9.12
N PHE A 43 31.54 -34.78 9.48
CA PHE A 43 31.02 -35.76 8.51
C PHE A 43 29.67 -35.34 7.92
N LYS A 44 28.78 -34.75 8.73
CA LYS A 44 27.40 -34.44 8.30
C LYS A 44 27.26 -33.10 7.59
N TYR A 45 28.06 -32.11 7.97
CA TYR A 45 27.93 -30.73 7.48
C TYR A 45 29.19 -30.17 6.81
N GLY A 46 30.25 -30.97 6.68
CA GLY A 46 31.51 -30.54 6.06
C GLY A 46 32.30 -29.50 6.87
N GLY A 47 31.96 -29.31 8.15
CA GLY A 47 32.61 -28.34 9.05
C GLY A 47 32.37 -28.65 10.52
N THR A 48 33.12 -28.01 11.42
CA THR A 48 33.03 -28.24 12.88
C THR A 48 31.81 -27.59 13.53
N THR A 49 31.05 -26.82 12.76
CA THR A 49 29.88 -26.05 13.22
C THR A 49 28.63 -26.50 12.48
N VAL A 50 27.55 -26.72 13.23
CA VAL A 50 26.22 -26.95 12.64
C VAL A 50 25.81 -25.68 11.89
N PRO A 51 25.38 -25.77 10.62
CA PRO A 51 24.87 -24.61 9.89
C PRO A 51 23.68 -24.03 10.65
N PRO A 52 23.55 -22.69 10.74
CA PRO A 52 22.45 -22.07 11.48
C PRO A 52 21.13 -22.63 10.95
N SER A 53 20.29 -23.12 11.87
CA SER A 53 18.94 -23.59 11.56
C SER A 53 18.22 -22.48 10.82
N GLN A 54 17.89 -22.69 9.54
CA GLN A 54 17.16 -21.68 8.79
C GLN A 54 15.81 -21.46 9.48
N PRO A 55 15.36 -20.19 9.60
CA PRO A 55 14.03 -19.91 10.14
C PRO A 55 13.02 -20.75 9.35
N LYS A 56 12.09 -21.39 10.06
CA LYS A 56 11.04 -22.20 9.43
C LYS A 56 10.41 -21.37 8.31
N GLU A 57 10.60 -21.80 7.08
CA GLU A 57 10.00 -21.15 5.92
C GLU A 57 8.49 -21.36 6.05
N LEU A 58 7.80 -20.32 6.53
CA LEU A 58 6.35 -20.31 6.59
C LEU A 58 5.87 -20.37 5.14
N GLU A 59 4.91 -21.25 4.87
CA GLU A 59 4.28 -21.36 3.55
C GLU A 59 3.84 -19.98 3.05
N ALA A 60 3.98 -19.74 1.74
CA ALA A 60 3.63 -18.47 1.12
C ALA A 60 2.21 -18.03 1.53
N ALA A 61 2.09 -16.79 2.00
CA ALA A 61 0.79 -16.24 2.35
C ALA A 61 -0.06 -16.05 1.10
N TYR A 62 -1.35 -16.40 1.19
CA TYR A 62 -2.32 -15.99 0.18
C TYR A 62 -2.38 -14.45 0.17
N CYS A 63 -2.22 -13.84 -1.00
CA CYS A 63 -2.18 -12.38 -1.14
C CYS A 63 -3.07 -11.95 -2.32
N PRO A 64 -4.34 -11.61 -2.05
CA PRO A 64 -5.31 -11.27 -3.08
C PRO A 64 -4.97 -9.93 -3.76
N THR A 65 -5.67 -9.65 -4.85
CA THR A 65 -5.62 -8.34 -5.49
C THR A 65 -6.27 -7.27 -4.62
N VAL A 66 -5.94 -6.01 -4.90
CA VAL A 66 -6.54 -4.88 -4.20
C VAL A 66 -7.72 -4.36 -5.00
N ASP A 67 -8.87 -4.29 -4.35
CA ASP A 67 -10.10 -3.72 -4.91
C ASP A 67 -10.27 -2.26 -4.49
N VAL A 68 -10.71 -1.45 -5.45
CA VAL A 68 -11.01 -0.04 -5.21
C VAL A 68 -12.53 0.12 -5.26
N PRO A 69 -13.18 0.53 -4.16
CA PRO A 69 -14.62 0.63 -4.12
C PRO A 69 -15.09 1.79 -5.02
N GLU A 70 -16.34 1.71 -5.47
CA GLU A 70 -16.97 2.76 -6.26
C GLU A 70 -16.91 4.11 -5.54
N GLY A 71 -16.40 5.13 -6.23
CA GLY A 71 -16.17 6.46 -5.65
C GLY A 71 -14.98 6.55 -4.68
N GLY A 72 -14.24 5.45 -4.44
CA GLY A 72 -13.00 5.43 -3.67
C GLY A 72 -11.74 5.73 -4.50
N ALA A 73 -11.83 5.72 -5.83
CA ALA A 73 -10.69 6.00 -6.71
C ALA A 73 -10.35 7.50 -6.82
N ALA A 74 -11.32 8.38 -6.57
CA ALA A 74 -11.14 9.82 -6.67
C ALA A 74 -12.07 10.59 -5.73
N LEU A 75 -11.59 11.72 -5.21
CA LEU A 75 -12.35 12.65 -4.38
C LEU A 75 -12.20 14.07 -4.91
N THR A 76 -13.27 14.84 -4.91
CA THR A 76 -13.22 16.28 -5.17
C THR A 76 -13.30 17.06 -3.86
N ASN A 77 -12.67 18.22 -3.81
CA ASN A 77 -12.80 19.18 -2.73
C ASN A 77 -13.36 20.51 -3.28
N PRO A 78 -14.53 20.98 -2.83
CA PRO A 78 -15.45 20.26 -1.94
C PRO A 78 -16.10 19.04 -2.64
N PRO A 79 -16.61 18.06 -1.87
CA PRO A 79 -17.27 16.89 -2.45
C PRO A 79 -18.54 17.32 -3.21
N GLY A 80 -18.75 16.77 -4.41
CA GLY A 80 -19.93 17.06 -5.23
C GLY A 80 -19.94 18.43 -5.92
N ALA A 81 -18.81 19.14 -5.95
CA ALA A 81 -18.70 20.39 -6.67
C ALA A 81 -18.90 20.22 -8.19
N THR A 82 -19.50 21.22 -8.84
CA THR A 82 -19.51 21.32 -10.31
C THR A 82 -18.09 21.61 -10.81
N ALA A 83 -17.81 21.32 -12.09
CA ALA A 83 -16.46 21.44 -12.65
C ALA A 83 -15.78 22.79 -12.36
N ALA A 84 -16.52 23.90 -12.39
CA ALA A 84 -16.00 25.23 -12.09
C ALA A 84 -15.66 25.45 -10.60
N GLY A 85 -16.41 24.82 -9.68
CA GLY A 85 -16.25 24.98 -8.23
C GLY A 85 -15.26 24.00 -7.58
N ILE A 86 -14.63 23.11 -8.34
CA ILE A 86 -13.62 22.19 -7.82
C ILE A 86 -12.36 22.99 -7.45
N ARG A 87 -11.94 22.90 -6.18
CA ARG A 87 -10.68 23.47 -5.69
C ARG A 87 -9.54 22.50 -5.87
N SER A 88 -9.77 21.23 -5.58
CA SER A 88 -8.81 20.18 -5.89
C SER A 88 -9.52 18.85 -6.13
N GLN A 89 -8.84 18.00 -6.90
CA GLN A 89 -9.24 16.63 -7.13
C GLN A 89 -8.10 15.71 -6.70
N VAL A 90 -8.40 14.75 -5.85
CA VAL A 90 -7.49 13.68 -5.47
C VAL A 90 -7.83 12.45 -6.28
N SER A 91 -6.84 11.78 -6.83
CA SER A 91 -7.03 10.47 -7.46
C SER A 91 -6.00 9.47 -6.97
N LEU A 92 -6.44 8.24 -6.79
CA LEU A 92 -5.59 7.10 -6.45
C LEU A 92 -4.63 6.82 -7.62
N GLY A 93 -3.38 6.59 -7.28
CA GLY A 93 -2.31 6.22 -8.21
C GLY A 93 -2.09 4.71 -8.19
N ARG A 94 -0.83 4.30 -8.01
CA ARG A 94 -0.46 2.90 -7.87
C ARG A 94 -0.81 2.37 -6.49
N VAL A 95 -1.09 1.07 -6.45
CA VAL A 95 -1.29 0.34 -5.19
C VAL A 95 -0.42 -0.90 -5.20
N ALA A 96 0.29 -1.12 -4.11
CA ALA A 96 1.15 -2.26 -3.85
C ALA A 96 0.65 -3.00 -2.62
N ARG A 97 0.84 -4.32 -2.60
CA ARG A 97 0.45 -5.19 -1.50
C ARG A 97 1.54 -6.21 -1.26
N GLU A 98 1.78 -6.50 0.00
CA GLU A 98 2.69 -7.54 0.47
C GLU A 98 2.02 -8.24 1.65
N CYS A 99 2.01 -9.57 1.62
CA CYS A 99 1.36 -10.38 2.63
C CYS A 99 2.39 -11.35 3.21
N THR A 100 2.52 -11.36 4.53
CA THR A 100 3.46 -12.25 5.24
C THR A 100 2.69 -13.12 6.22
N ARG A 101 2.90 -14.43 6.16
CA ARG A 101 2.29 -15.36 7.13
C ARG A 101 3.08 -15.27 8.43
N ARG A 102 2.38 -15.22 9.56
CA ARG A 102 2.99 -15.15 10.89
C ARG A 102 2.90 -16.50 11.59
N ALA A 103 3.70 -16.69 12.64
CA ALA A 103 3.84 -17.97 13.33
C ALA A 103 2.53 -18.46 13.99
N ASP A 104 1.61 -17.54 14.31
CA ASP A 104 0.27 -17.79 14.84
C ASP A 104 -0.76 -18.17 13.75
N GLY A 105 -0.34 -18.24 12.48
CA GLY A 105 -1.20 -18.55 11.33
C GLY A 105 -2.01 -17.36 10.81
N SER A 106 -1.92 -16.19 11.43
CA SER A 106 -2.44 -14.94 10.88
C SER A 106 -1.59 -14.45 9.70
N ILE A 107 -2.15 -13.57 8.88
CA ILE A 107 -1.41 -12.89 7.81
C ILE A 107 -1.27 -11.42 8.21
N SER A 108 -0.05 -10.89 8.13
CA SER A 108 0.23 -9.45 8.19
C SER A 108 0.23 -8.90 6.77
N VAL A 109 -0.70 -7.96 6.51
CA VAL A 109 -0.84 -7.31 5.22
C VAL A 109 -0.22 -5.92 5.30
N LYS A 110 0.63 -5.62 4.33
CA LYS A 110 1.25 -4.32 4.10
C LYS A 110 0.73 -3.76 2.78
N VAL A 111 0.23 -2.54 2.80
CA VAL A 111 -0.35 -1.89 1.63
C VAL A 111 0.33 -0.54 1.38
N GLY A 112 0.95 -0.41 0.21
CA GLY A 112 1.48 0.83 -0.31
C GLY A 112 0.47 1.49 -1.24
N VAL A 113 0.21 2.78 -1.06
CA VAL A 113 -0.76 3.53 -1.85
C VAL A 113 -0.13 4.84 -2.30
N GLU A 114 -0.23 5.13 -3.59
CA GLU A 114 0.09 6.44 -4.15
C GLU A 114 -1.19 7.23 -4.40
N ALA A 115 -1.12 8.54 -4.26
CA ALA A 115 -2.15 9.45 -4.73
C ALA A 115 -1.53 10.70 -5.36
N ARG A 116 -2.32 11.34 -6.21
CA ARG A 116 -2.02 12.66 -6.74
C ARG A 116 -3.16 13.62 -6.43
N VAL A 117 -2.80 14.86 -6.15
CA VAL A 117 -3.72 15.98 -5.98
C VAL A 117 -3.54 16.89 -7.17
N LEU A 118 -4.63 17.16 -7.90
CA LEU A 118 -4.70 18.09 -9.01
C LEU A 118 -5.46 19.34 -8.57
N LEU A 119 -4.92 20.52 -8.85
CA LEU A 119 -5.61 21.77 -8.64
C LEU A 119 -6.77 21.91 -9.63
N GLY A 120 -7.94 22.25 -9.12
CA GLY A 120 -9.10 22.56 -9.96
C GLY A 120 -9.15 24.04 -10.36
N PRO A 121 -10.15 24.46 -11.15
CA PRO A 121 -10.28 25.84 -11.62
C PRO A 121 -10.43 26.87 -10.50
N SER A 122 -11.04 26.47 -9.38
CA SER A 122 -11.17 27.30 -8.17
C SER A 122 -10.06 27.04 -7.14
N GLY A 123 -9.01 26.31 -7.53
CA GLY A 123 -7.91 25.88 -6.68
C GLY A 123 -6.72 26.83 -6.70
N ALA A 124 -5.97 26.85 -5.60
CA ALA A 124 -4.69 27.54 -5.49
C ALA A 124 -3.65 26.61 -4.87
N ALA A 125 -2.37 26.92 -5.06
CA ALA A 125 -1.26 26.23 -4.41
C ALA A 125 -1.43 26.20 -2.88
N GLY A 126 -0.97 25.13 -2.23
CA GLY A 126 -1.17 24.96 -0.80
C GLY A 126 -1.04 23.51 -0.32
N ARG A 127 -1.50 23.29 0.91
CA ARG A 127 -1.52 21.97 1.57
C ARG A 127 -2.90 21.34 1.42
N PHE A 128 -2.94 20.08 1.02
CA PHE A 128 -4.17 19.30 0.84
C PHE A 128 -4.10 18.01 1.65
N ASP A 129 -5.11 17.74 2.47
CA ASP A 129 -5.22 16.49 3.22
C ASP A 129 -5.91 15.40 2.39
N VAL A 130 -5.23 14.26 2.23
CA VAL A 130 -5.76 13.08 1.54
C VAL A 130 -6.11 11.99 2.55
N PRO A 131 -7.40 11.64 2.71
CA PRO A 131 -7.82 10.54 3.57
C PRO A 131 -7.74 9.21 2.82
N PHE A 132 -6.77 8.37 3.16
CA PHE A 132 -6.70 6.99 2.72
C PHE A 132 -7.45 6.07 3.68
N THR A 133 -8.18 5.11 3.14
CA THR A 133 -8.82 4.05 3.90
C THR A 133 -8.46 2.70 3.29
N ILE A 134 -8.01 1.80 4.15
CA ILE A 134 -7.64 0.42 3.82
C ILE A 134 -8.51 -0.49 4.69
N ALA A 135 -9.18 -1.45 4.08
CA ALA A 135 -10.05 -2.39 4.77
C ALA A 135 -9.78 -3.81 4.31
N ILE A 136 -9.85 -4.75 5.25
CA ILE A 136 -9.86 -6.18 4.96
C ILE A 136 -11.30 -6.65 5.05
N LYS A 137 -11.76 -7.39 4.03
CA LYS A 137 -13.09 -8.00 4.01
C LYS A 137 -13.01 -9.52 3.88
N HIS A 138 -14.07 -10.17 4.36
CA HIS A 138 -14.34 -11.58 4.18
C HIS A 138 -15.85 -11.73 3.96
N ASP A 139 -16.28 -12.38 2.88
CA ASP A 139 -17.71 -12.50 2.50
C ASP A 139 -18.47 -11.16 2.58
N ASP A 140 -17.96 -10.11 1.94
CA ASP A 140 -18.50 -8.73 1.99
C ASP A 140 -18.49 -8.03 3.37
N LYS A 141 -18.12 -8.73 4.45
CA LYS A 141 -18.05 -8.15 5.80
C LYS A 141 -16.69 -7.56 6.05
N THR A 142 -16.67 -6.33 6.57
CA THR A 142 -15.42 -5.67 6.94
C THR A 142 -14.89 -6.21 8.25
N VAL A 143 -13.71 -6.82 8.21
CA VAL A 143 -13.01 -7.42 9.36
C VAL A 143 -12.19 -6.39 10.10
N THR A 144 -11.45 -5.56 9.35
CA THR A 144 -10.58 -4.51 9.89
C THR A 144 -10.58 -3.33 8.94
N THR A 145 -10.50 -2.12 9.48
CA THR A 145 -10.36 -0.88 8.71
C THR A 145 -9.33 0.02 9.35
N ARG A 146 -8.47 0.61 8.53
CA ARG A 146 -7.48 1.62 8.90
C ARG A 146 -7.70 2.85 8.03
N THR A 147 -7.79 4.01 8.66
CA THR A 147 -7.89 5.30 7.96
C THR A 147 -6.74 6.18 8.36
N ARG A 148 -6.03 6.73 7.38
CA ARG A 148 -4.88 7.60 7.60
C ARG A 148 -4.98 8.82 6.70
N ARG A 149 -4.74 10.00 7.28
CA ARG A 149 -4.64 11.24 6.52
C ARG A 149 -3.18 11.55 6.24
N VAL A 150 -2.86 11.73 4.97
CA VAL A 150 -1.54 12.17 4.53
C VAL A 150 -1.74 13.45 3.76
N ALA A 151 -0.97 14.45 4.11
CA ALA A 151 -1.09 15.71 3.44
C ALA A 151 -0.11 15.79 2.26
N VAL A 152 -0.52 16.52 1.22
CA VAL A 152 0.22 16.74 -0.04
C VAL A 152 0.41 18.25 -0.22
N VAL A 153 1.63 18.68 -0.57
CA VAL A 153 1.89 20.09 -0.91
C VAL A 153 1.85 20.20 -2.43
N VAL A 154 1.14 21.19 -2.93
CA VAL A 154 1.28 21.64 -4.33
C VAL A 154 1.96 23.00 -4.30
N GLY A 155 3.12 23.09 -4.94
CA GLY A 155 3.92 24.31 -4.98
C GLY A 155 3.31 25.42 -5.84
N PRO A 156 3.74 26.67 -5.66
CA PRO A 156 3.34 27.76 -6.55
C PRO A 156 3.81 27.47 -7.98
N GLY A 157 2.91 27.60 -8.96
CA GLY A 157 3.20 27.29 -10.37
C GLY A 157 3.08 25.81 -10.73
N GLU A 158 2.85 24.92 -9.76
CA GLU A 158 2.55 23.51 -10.02
C GLU A 158 1.04 23.29 -10.16
N ALA A 159 0.66 22.44 -11.11
CA ALA A 159 -0.75 22.05 -11.28
C ALA A 159 -1.14 20.87 -10.37
N GLN A 160 -0.16 20.07 -9.92
CA GLN A 160 -0.41 18.83 -9.18
C GLN A 160 0.72 18.51 -8.19
N GLY A 161 0.38 17.75 -7.16
CA GLY A 161 1.34 17.17 -6.21
C GLY A 161 1.11 15.68 -6.04
N PHE A 162 2.16 14.95 -5.65
CA PHE A 162 2.13 13.49 -5.46
C PHE A 162 2.44 13.14 -4.01
N THR A 163 1.89 12.03 -3.55
CA THR A 163 2.24 11.44 -2.26
C THR A 163 2.13 9.93 -2.31
N SER A 164 2.91 9.27 -1.47
CA SER A 164 2.78 7.84 -1.20
C SER A 164 2.62 7.63 0.30
N MET A 165 1.93 6.56 0.67
CA MET A 165 1.76 6.11 2.04
C MET A 165 1.91 4.60 2.07
N VAL A 166 2.47 4.08 3.16
CA VAL A 166 2.52 2.66 3.42
C VAL A 166 1.88 2.43 4.78
N GLU A 167 0.91 1.52 4.82
CA GLU A 167 0.33 1.02 6.06
C GLU A 167 0.80 -0.43 6.25
N ASP A 168 1.45 -0.67 7.38
CA ASP A 168 2.04 -1.94 7.75
C ASP A 168 1.19 -2.66 8.81
N ASP A 169 1.44 -3.95 8.99
CA ASP A 169 0.90 -4.75 10.09
C ASP A 169 -0.63 -4.72 10.22
N ILE A 170 -1.33 -4.78 9.07
CA ILE A 170 -2.79 -4.95 9.05
C ILE A 170 -3.09 -6.44 9.28
N PRO A 171 -3.70 -6.82 10.42
CA PRO A 171 -3.87 -8.22 10.76
C PRO A 171 -5.05 -8.85 10.03
N VAL A 172 -4.82 -10.02 9.44
CA VAL A 172 -5.87 -10.92 8.94
C VAL A 172 -5.94 -12.14 9.85
N PRO A 173 -7.07 -12.39 10.52
CA PRO A 173 -7.23 -13.55 11.39
C PRO A 173 -6.98 -14.88 10.66
N ALA A 174 -6.35 -15.84 11.34
CA ALA A 174 -6.01 -17.15 10.77
C ALA A 174 -7.23 -17.89 10.18
N ALA A 175 -8.40 -17.74 10.80
CA ALA A 175 -9.67 -18.32 10.35
C ALA A 175 -10.11 -17.88 8.94
N MET A 176 -9.59 -16.77 8.46
CA MET A 176 -9.97 -16.08 7.22
C MET A 176 -8.75 -15.88 6.30
N SER A 177 -7.64 -16.54 6.60
CA SER A 177 -6.36 -16.39 5.87
C SER A 177 -6.38 -17.00 4.47
N ALA A 178 -7.32 -17.90 4.18
CA ALA A 178 -7.45 -18.58 2.89
C ALA A 178 -8.30 -17.80 1.87
N ASP A 179 -9.20 -16.93 2.34
CA ASP A 179 -10.12 -16.19 1.46
C ASP A 179 -10.44 -14.84 2.10
N TYR A 180 -9.84 -13.77 1.59
CA TYR A 180 -10.11 -12.42 2.05
C TYR A 180 -9.88 -11.44 0.89
N GLU A 181 -10.39 -10.23 1.05
CA GLU A 181 -10.25 -9.15 0.08
C GLU A 181 -9.57 -7.94 0.72
N ILE A 182 -8.71 -7.27 -0.04
CA ILE A 182 -8.06 -6.02 0.36
C ILE A 182 -8.76 -4.89 -0.38
N VAL A 183 -9.38 -3.97 0.35
CA VAL A 183 -10.09 -2.83 -0.21
C VAL A 183 -9.36 -1.54 0.13
N VAL A 184 -9.00 -0.76 -0.89
CA VAL A 184 -8.32 0.53 -0.73
C VAL A 184 -9.13 1.63 -1.39
N GLY A 185 -9.33 2.74 -0.69
CA GLY A 185 -10.01 3.89 -1.25
C GLY A 185 -9.65 5.20 -0.59
N LEU A 186 -10.04 6.28 -1.26
CA LEU A 186 -10.00 7.65 -0.77
C LEU A 186 -11.34 7.96 -0.09
N GLY A 187 -11.32 8.46 1.14
CA GLY A 187 -12.51 8.92 1.87
C GLY A 187 -12.70 8.26 3.24
N GLY A 188 -13.71 8.70 3.98
CA GLY A 188 -14.13 8.05 5.23
C GLY A 188 -14.83 6.72 4.95
N ALA A 189 -14.67 5.76 5.87
CA ALA A 189 -15.11 4.35 5.88
C ALA A 189 -15.82 3.83 4.61
N PRO A 190 -15.37 2.70 4.02
CA PRO A 190 -15.94 2.18 2.78
C PRO A 190 -17.46 2.08 2.93
N LYS A 191 -18.20 2.93 2.21
CA LYS A 191 -19.65 2.80 2.14
C LYS A 191 -19.91 1.42 1.55
N ALA A 192 -20.68 0.60 2.27
CA ALA A 192 -21.10 -0.71 1.78
C ALA A 192 -21.58 -0.56 0.33
N PRO A 193 -21.25 -1.51 -0.56
CA PRO A 193 -21.69 -1.44 -1.95
C PRO A 193 -23.20 -1.24 -1.94
N THR A 194 -23.65 -0.11 -2.48
CA THR A 194 -25.09 0.13 -2.63
C THR A 194 -25.57 -0.91 -3.64
N LYS A 195 -26.21 -1.97 -3.15
CA LYS A 195 -26.84 -2.98 -4.01
C LYS A 195 -27.65 -2.24 -5.07
N PRO A 196 -27.43 -2.49 -6.37
CA PRO A 196 -28.19 -1.82 -7.41
C PRO A 196 -29.66 -2.06 -7.14
N LYS A 197 -30.41 -0.99 -6.83
CA LYS A 197 -31.85 -1.06 -6.63
C LYS A 197 -32.42 -1.72 -7.89
N PRO A 198 -33.16 -2.84 -7.80
CA PRO A 198 -33.72 -3.47 -8.98
C PRO A 198 -34.53 -2.40 -9.70
N ARG A 199 -34.08 -2.03 -10.90
CA ARG A 199 -34.85 -1.15 -11.78
C ARG A 199 -36.14 -1.88 -12.01
N ARG A 200 -37.20 -1.44 -11.32
CA ARG A 200 -38.56 -1.91 -11.56
C ARG A 200 -38.77 -1.69 -13.05
N ARG A 201 -38.86 -2.80 -13.81
CA ARG A 201 -39.16 -2.73 -15.24
C ARG A 201 -40.39 -1.83 -15.35
N ALA A 202 -40.23 -0.70 -16.03
CA ALA A 202 -41.40 0.10 -16.40
C ALA A 202 -42.36 -0.86 -17.12
N PRO A 203 -43.65 -0.88 -16.77
CA PRO A 203 -44.60 -1.67 -17.52
C PRO A 203 -44.47 -1.24 -18.98
N VAL A 204 -44.12 -2.18 -19.84
CA VAL A 204 -44.11 -1.99 -21.28
C VAL A 204 -45.50 -1.51 -21.65
N ALA A 205 -45.57 -0.27 -22.11
CA ALA A 205 -46.79 0.32 -22.64
C ALA A 205 -47.36 -0.66 -23.67
N ALA A 206 -48.65 -0.96 -23.52
CA ALA A 206 -49.38 -1.81 -24.42
C ALA A 206 -49.11 -1.41 -25.87
N ALA A 207 -48.71 -2.39 -26.67
CA ALA A 207 -48.59 -2.25 -28.11
C ALA A 207 -49.93 -1.77 -28.68
N PRO A 208 -49.96 -0.74 -29.55
CA PRO A 208 -51.16 -0.41 -30.29
C PRO A 208 -51.44 -1.52 -31.31
N SER A 209 -52.62 -2.13 -31.17
CA SER A 209 -53.22 -3.06 -32.12
C SER A 209 -53.37 -2.38 -33.48
N GLN A 210 -52.83 -3.01 -34.52
CA GLN A 210 -53.01 -2.59 -35.91
C GLN A 210 -54.45 -2.82 -36.32
N ALA A 211 -55.18 -1.75 -36.62
CA ALA A 211 -56.49 -1.80 -37.24
C ALA A 211 -56.37 -1.44 -38.73
N THR A 212 -56.68 -2.44 -39.56
CA THR A 212 -57.46 -2.36 -40.81
C THR A 212 -57.03 -1.39 -41.92
N THR A 213 -56.54 -2.00 -43.01
CA THR A 213 -57.12 -1.94 -44.36
C THR A 213 -57.88 -0.67 -44.72
N SER A 214 -57.30 0.14 -45.61
CA SER A 214 -58.03 0.53 -46.81
C SER A 214 -57.06 0.77 -47.96
N GLU A 215 -57.21 -0.12 -48.93
CA GLU A 215 -56.60 -0.18 -50.23
C GLU A 215 -57.43 0.71 -51.17
N ALA A 216 -56.81 1.67 -51.85
CA ALA A 216 -57.33 2.23 -53.09
C ALA A 216 -56.20 2.92 -53.89
N PRO A 217 -56.25 2.85 -55.23
CA PRO A 217 -55.05 2.66 -56.04
C PRO A 217 -54.57 3.92 -56.75
N VAL A 218 -53.27 3.87 -57.05
CA VAL A 218 -52.54 4.70 -58.00
C VAL A 218 -53.13 4.61 -59.41
N GLU A 219 -53.60 5.73 -59.93
CA GLU A 219 -53.82 5.91 -61.37
C GLU A 219 -52.53 6.48 -61.98
N ALA A 220 -51.85 5.63 -62.76
CA ALA A 220 -50.74 6.00 -63.63
C ALA A 220 -51.31 6.33 -65.01
N GLY A 221 -51.36 7.61 -65.35
CA GLY A 221 -51.61 8.10 -66.70
C GLY A 221 -50.30 8.47 -67.38
N ALA A 222 -49.90 7.67 -68.37
CA ALA A 222 -48.80 7.97 -69.29
C ALA A 222 -49.28 8.86 -70.45
N ALA A 223 -48.31 9.53 -71.07
CA ALA A 223 -48.23 9.97 -72.46
C ALA A 223 -48.37 11.47 -72.76
N GLN A 224 -47.36 11.91 -73.54
CA GLN A 224 -47.20 13.10 -74.38
C GLN A 224 -46.51 14.31 -73.74
#